data_AF-A0A8T2Z8Z8-F1
#
_entry.id   AF-A0A8T2Z8Z8-F1
#
_cell.length_a   1.000
_cell.length_b   1.000
_cell.length_c   1.000
_cell.angle_alpha   90.00
_cell.angle_beta   90.00
_cell.angle_gamma   90.00
#
_symmetry.space_group_name_H-M   'P 1'
#
loop_
_entity.id
_entity.type
_entity.pdbx_description
1 polymer ?
#
loop_
_entity_poly.entity_id
_entity_poly.type
_entity_poly.pdbx_seq_one_letter_code
_entity_poly.pdbx_strand_id
1 'polypeptide(L)'
;MKHISFSSIALCFLFFFLVTPTPNNSISTLDASTIDITNRTCKKCAEEYSKTFSYDFCISSLQAIPVSHVTNIHGLAIIGMELALENATNTISTIKYLLSYGTLDRFALVALQDCLELYEDALVTIVDGVAAFLTEHYSVANVKVSAVMEASTTCEEGFSDKTGVVSPLTEENHNLFQLSDIALCIIHMLSLATWLKRRKFYKLAKVWDLALVDDDSERIFKFNCLICQTSLLKNVLNIHVLAGVSLKQERAKDQKTYLGESTTVTCELKAETQSFTLTQSKAKCVAHESKEHRR
;
A
#
# COMPACT_ATOMS: atom_id res chain seq x y z
N MET A 1 -21.83 -67.13 11.51
CA MET A 1 -21.60 -67.22 10.05
C MET A 1 -22.53 -66.25 9.32
N LYS A 2 -22.00 -65.11 8.87
CA LYS A 2 -22.52 -64.33 7.74
C LYS A 2 -21.30 -63.77 7.01
N HIS A 3 -21.06 -64.28 5.81
CA HIS A 3 -19.95 -63.89 4.94
C HIS A 3 -20.21 -62.48 4.42
N ILE A 4 -19.26 -61.57 4.66
CA ILE A 4 -19.25 -60.25 4.03
C ILE A 4 -18.56 -60.41 2.67
N SER A 5 -19.29 -60.06 1.61
CA SER A 5 -18.87 -60.20 0.21
C SER A 5 -17.74 -59.21 -0.11
N PHE A 6 -16.59 -59.74 -0.51
CA PHE A 6 -15.35 -59.01 -0.86
C PHE A 6 -15.43 -58.29 -2.23
N SER A 7 -16.62 -58.20 -2.83
CA SER A 7 -16.82 -57.71 -4.21
C SER A 7 -17.15 -56.21 -4.31
N SER A 8 -17.55 -55.55 -3.23
CA SER A 8 -17.92 -54.11 -3.28
C SER A 8 -16.77 -53.14 -3.02
N ILE A 9 -15.61 -53.61 -2.59
CA ILE A 9 -14.46 -52.75 -2.27
C ILE A 9 -13.56 -52.55 -3.52
N ALA A 10 -13.57 -53.50 -4.47
CA ALA A 10 -12.74 -53.46 -5.68
C ALA A 10 -13.21 -52.45 -6.75
N LEU A 11 -14.43 -51.93 -6.68
CA LEU A 11 -14.96 -50.95 -7.63
C LEU A 11 -14.69 -49.48 -7.24
N CYS A 12 -14.28 -49.21 -5.99
CA CYS A 12 -13.85 -47.86 -5.60
C CYS A 12 -12.38 -47.56 -5.94
N PHE A 13 -11.54 -48.59 -6.13
CA PHE A 13 -10.12 -48.40 -6.44
C PHE A 13 -9.82 -48.17 -7.94
N LEU A 14 -10.77 -48.43 -8.85
CA LEU A 14 -10.61 -48.16 -10.28
C LEU A 14 -11.01 -46.75 -10.72
N PHE A 15 -11.62 -45.94 -9.83
CA PHE A 15 -11.86 -44.52 -10.09
C PHE A 15 -10.73 -43.61 -9.62
N PHE A 16 -9.77 -44.13 -8.84
CA PHE A 16 -8.62 -43.35 -8.34
C PHE A 16 -7.39 -43.36 -9.27
N PHE A 17 -7.39 -44.21 -10.32
CA PHE A 17 -6.25 -44.33 -11.26
C PHE A 17 -6.50 -43.73 -12.65
N LEU A 18 -7.63 -43.04 -12.88
CA LEU A 18 -7.89 -42.31 -14.15
C LEU A 18 -7.74 -40.78 -14.03
N VAL A 19 -7.30 -40.27 -12.89
CA VAL A 19 -6.83 -38.88 -12.75
C VAL A 19 -5.33 -38.92 -12.54
N THR A 20 -4.59 -39.15 -13.62
CA THR A 20 -3.18 -38.76 -13.65
C THR A 20 -3.11 -37.23 -13.58
N PRO A 21 -2.19 -36.64 -12.81
CA PRO A 21 -1.88 -35.25 -12.97
C PRO A 21 -1.17 -35.13 -14.32
N THR A 22 -1.86 -34.57 -15.31
CA THR A 22 -1.15 -33.92 -16.42
C THR A 22 -0.17 -32.91 -15.81
N PRO A 23 1.04 -32.72 -16.36
CA PRO A 23 1.84 -31.57 -16.01
C PRO A 23 1.06 -30.36 -16.53
N ASN A 24 0.20 -29.82 -15.68
CA ASN A 24 -0.42 -28.55 -15.91
C ASN A 24 0.75 -27.59 -15.82
N ASN A 25 1.32 -27.25 -16.98
CA ASN A 25 1.87 -25.92 -17.16
C ASN A 25 0.75 -24.98 -16.72
N SER A 26 0.84 -24.49 -15.50
CA SER A 26 0.04 -23.39 -15.01
C SER A 26 0.48 -22.17 -15.81
N ILE A 27 0.03 -22.10 -17.05
CA ILE A 27 -0.13 -20.83 -17.76
C ILE A 27 -1.27 -20.17 -16.99
N SER A 28 -0.88 -19.31 -16.05
CA SER A 28 -1.75 -18.40 -15.33
C SER A 28 -2.62 -17.69 -16.36
N THR A 29 -3.88 -18.11 -16.49
CA THR A 29 -4.82 -17.44 -17.39
C THR A 29 -5.02 -16.04 -16.85
N LEU A 30 -4.44 -15.05 -17.52
CA LEU A 30 -4.64 -13.65 -17.18
C LEU A 30 -6.13 -13.30 -17.34
N ASP A 31 -6.76 -12.78 -16.29
CA ASP A 31 -8.12 -12.24 -16.38
C ASP A 31 -8.11 -10.99 -17.26
N ALA A 32 -9.08 -10.89 -18.18
CA ALA A 32 -9.24 -9.75 -19.07
C ALA A 32 -9.36 -8.42 -18.30
N SER A 33 -9.92 -8.44 -17.09
CA SER A 33 -10.04 -7.27 -16.21
C SER A 33 -8.68 -6.73 -15.75
N THR A 34 -7.71 -7.60 -15.47
CA THR A 34 -6.38 -7.18 -14.97
C THR A 34 -5.48 -6.73 -16.10
N ILE A 35 -5.55 -7.39 -17.27
CA ILE A 35 -4.87 -6.91 -18.49
C ILE A 35 -5.32 -5.47 -18.81
N ASP A 36 -6.61 -5.19 -18.67
CA ASP A 36 -7.18 -3.85 -18.90
C ASP A 36 -6.65 -2.82 -17.88
N ILE A 37 -6.58 -3.16 -16.58
CA ILE A 37 -6.05 -2.25 -15.55
C ILE A 37 -4.55 -1.97 -15.75
N THR A 38 -3.74 -3.00 -16.00
CA THR A 38 -2.30 -2.85 -16.26
C THR A 38 -2.07 -1.97 -17.48
N ASN A 39 -2.75 -2.25 -18.59
CA ASN A 39 -2.61 -1.48 -19.82
C ASN A 39 -2.98 0.01 -19.60
N ARG A 40 -4.15 0.26 -19.00
CA ARG A 40 -4.57 1.64 -18.68
C ARG A 40 -3.59 2.36 -17.78
N THR A 41 -3.04 1.67 -16.78
CA THR A 41 -2.07 2.25 -15.84
C THR A 41 -0.77 2.60 -16.55
N CYS A 42 -0.14 1.64 -17.24
CA CYS A 42 1.09 1.87 -17.99
C CYS A 42 0.93 2.96 -19.05
N LYS A 43 -0.20 2.96 -19.77
CA LYS A 43 -0.50 3.99 -20.77
C LYS A 43 -0.58 5.38 -20.14
N LYS A 44 -1.30 5.50 -19.02
CA LYS A 44 -1.42 6.78 -18.33
C LYS A 44 -0.08 7.28 -17.79
N CYS A 45 0.75 6.37 -17.26
CA CYS A 45 2.10 6.71 -16.84
C CYS A 45 2.97 7.20 -18.00
N ALA A 46 2.90 6.53 -19.16
CA ALA A 46 3.63 6.96 -20.35
C ALA A 46 3.15 8.33 -20.88
N GLU A 47 1.86 8.65 -20.75
CA GLU A 47 1.30 9.96 -21.13
C GLU A 47 1.74 11.08 -20.17
N GLU A 48 1.76 10.82 -18.86
CA GLU A 48 2.12 11.83 -17.84
C GLU A 48 3.65 12.01 -17.68
N TYR A 49 4.45 10.96 -17.89
CA TYR A 49 5.90 10.91 -17.60
C TYR A 49 6.75 10.49 -18.81
N SER A 50 6.35 10.93 -20.01
CA SER A 50 6.82 10.48 -21.33
C SER A 50 8.33 10.57 -21.64
N LYS A 51 9.14 11.22 -20.80
CA LYS A 51 10.60 11.36 -21.06
C LYS A 51 11.43 10.19 -20.54
N THR A 52 10.99 9.53 -19.48
CA THR A 52 11.76 8.48 -18.78
C THR A 52 11.02 7.16 -18.69
N PHE A 53 9.69 7.19 -18.82
CA PHE A 53 8.82 6.04 -18.63
C PHE A 53 8.70 5.19 -19.90
N SER A 54 9.01 3.90 -19.82
CA SER A 54 8.78 2.95 -20.91
C SER A 54 7.46 2.19 -20.74
N TYR A 55 6.51 2.43 -21.63
CA TYR A 55 5.26 1.68 -21.68
C TYR A 55 5.50 0.17 -21.87
N ASP A 56 6.37 -0.19 -22.82
CA ASP A 56 6.64 -1.60 -23.14
C ASP A 56 7.28 -2.34 -21.97
N PHE A 57 8.21 -1.67 -21.26
CA PHE A 57 8.82 -2.22 -20.05
C PHE A 57 7.80 -2.39 -18.92
N CYS A 58 6.88 -1.43 -18.75
CA CYS A 58 5.80 -1.53 -17.77
C CYS A 58 4.87 -2.73 -18.04
N ILE A 59 4.47 -2.92 -19.29
CA ILE A 59 3.62 -4.04 -19.67
C ILE A 59 4.33 -5.37 -19.46
N SER A 60 5.57 -5.50 -19.94
CA SER A 60 6.32 -6.77 -19.83
C SER A 60 6.59 -7.16 -18.38
N SER A 61 6.94 -6.18 -17.54
CA SER A 61 7.25 -6.41 -16.13
C SER A 61 6.00 -6.82 -15.33
N LEU A 62 4.89 -6.12 -15.51
CA LEU A 62 3.68 -6.34 -14.71
C LEU A 62 2.84 -7.54 -15.16
N GLN A 63 2.96 -7.98 -16.42
CA GLN A 63 2.22 -9.15 -16.94
C GLN A 63 2.86 -10.50 -16.56
N ALA A 64 4.11 -10.50 -16.10
CA ALA A 64 4.79 -11.72 -15.66
C ALA A 64 4.22 -12.32 -14.36
N ILE A 65 3.39 -11.58 -13.62
CA ILE A 65 2.86 -11.98 -12.31
C ILE A 65 1.44 -12.59 -12.43
N PRO A 66 1.16 -13.76 -11.82
CA PRO A 66 -0.16 -14.36 -11.83
C PRO A 66 -1.25 -13.44 -11.28
N VAL A 67 -2.29 -13.25 -12.08
CA VAL A 67 -3.39 -12.29 -11.88
C VAL A 67 -4.18 -12.48 -10.58
N SER A 68 -4.05 -13.63 -9.90
CA SER A 68 -4.70 -13.88 -8.61
C SER A 68 -4.29 -12.92 -7.49
N HIS A 69 -3.21 -12.15 -7.67
CA HIS A 69 -2.72 -11.15 -6.70
C HIS A 69 -3.05 -9.69 -7.08
N VAL A 70 -3.57 -9.42 -8.29
CA VAL A 70 -3.76 -8.06 -8.80
C VAL A 70 -5.23 -7.74 -8.95
N THR A 71 -5.79 -7.10 -7.92
CA THR A 71 -7.20 -6.71 -7.92
C THR A 71 -7.43 -5.21 -8.21
N ASN A 72 -6.38 -4.39 -8.18
CA ASN A 72 -6.48 -2.93 -8.34
C ASN A 72 -5.10 -2.27 -8.56
N ILE A 73 -5.11 -0.95 -8.74
CA ILE A 73 -3.92 -0.11 -8.89
C ILE A 73 -2.97 -0.14 -7.67
N HIS A 74 -3.46 -0.39 -6.45
CA HIS A 74 -2.60 -0.58 -5.27
C HIS A 74 -1.77 -1.85 -5.38
N GLY A 75 -2.38 -2.95 -5.83
CA GLY A 75 -1.67 -4.20 -6.10
C GLY A 75 -0.57 -4.04 -7.15
N LEU A 76 -0.83 -3.24 -8.20
CA LEU A 76 0.20 -2.94 -9.21
C LEU A 76 1.39 -2.15 -8.65
N ALA A 77 1.17 -1.20 -7.73
CA ALA A 77 2.26 -0.50 -7.06
C ALA A 77 3.09 -1.44 -6.17
N ILE A 78 2.44 -2.33 -5.41
CA ILE A 78 3.12 -3.33 -4.58
C ILE A 78 4.00 -4.22 -5.45
N ILE A 79 3.45 -4.74 -6.54
CA ILE A 79 4.21 -5.55 -7.50
C ILE A 79 5.41 -4.79 -8.07
N GLY A 80 5.24 -3.53 -8.48
CA GLY A 80 6.36 -2.72 -8.98
C GLY A 80 7.49 -2.61 -7.95
N MET A 81 7.15 -2.38 -6.68
CA MET A 81 8.14 -2.34 -5.59
C MET A 81 8.75 -3.70 -5.26
N GLU A 82 7.98 -4.80 -5.34
CA GLU A 82 8.48 -6.17 -5.15
C GLU A 82 9.46 -6.57 -6.25
N LEU A 83 9.15 -6.25 -7.51
CA LEU A 83 10.06 -6.47 -8.63
C LEU A 83 11.34 -5.65 -8.49
N ALA A 84 11.25 -4.39 -8.04
CA ALA A 84 12.42 -3.56 -7.74
C ALA A 84 13.28 -4.17 -6.63
N LEU A 85 12.66 -4.67 -5.55
CA LEU A 85 13.34 -5.38 -4.47
C LEU A 85 14.04 -6.65 -4.96
N GLU A 86 13.37 -7.46 -5.79
CA GLU A 86 13.94 -8.66 -6.37
C GLU A 86 15.13 -8.33 -7.28
N ASN A 87 14.98 -7.33 -8.16
CA ASN A 87 16.06 -6.86 -9.01
C ASN A 87 17.27 -6.41 -8.18
N ALA A 88 17.07 -5.56 -7.18
CA ALA A 88 18.15 -5.11 -6.30
C ALA A 88 18.85 -6.26 -5.57
N THR A 89 18.09 -7.25 -5.10
CA THR A 89 18.63 -8.46 -4.43
C THR A 89 19.50 -9.28 -5.39
N ASN A 90 19.04 -9.46 -6.62
CA ASN A 90 19.79 -10.17 -7.66
C ASN A 90 21.06 -9.39 -8.03
N THR A 91 20.98 -8.07 -8.17
CA THR A 91 22.13 -7.22 -8.49
C THR A 91 23.19 -7.26 -7.39
N ILE A 92 22.82 -7.29 -6.11
CA ILE A 92 23.78 -7.51 -5.00
C ILE A 92 24.52 -8.83 -5.16
N SER A 93 23.81 -9.89 -5.58
CA SER A 93 24.42 -11.20 -5.81
C SER A 93 25.40 -11.14 -6.99
N THR A 94 25.04 -10.45 -8.07
CA THR A 94 25.92 -10.17 -9.22
C THR A 94 27.16 -9.39 -8.80
N ILE A 95 26.99 -8.31 -8.02
CA ILE A 95 28.09 -7.49 -7.51
C ILE A 95 29.06 -8.34 -6.67
N LYS A 96 28.54 -9.13 -5.72
CA LYS A 96 29.37 -10.01 -4.87
C LYS A 96 30.14 -11.04 -5.70
N TYR A 97 29.53 -11.58 -6.74
CA TYR A 97 30.20 -12.47 -7.69
C TYR A 97 31.33 -11.75 -8.45
N LEU A 98 31.06 -10.58 -9.01
CA LEU A 98 32.04 -9.78 -9.75
C LEU A 98 33.21 -9.30 -8.87
N LEU A 99 32.96 -8.96 -7.60
CA LEU A 99 34.02 -8.61 -6.64
C LEU A 99 34.92 -9.80 -6.30
N SER A 100 34.36 -11.02 -6.28
CA SER A 100 35.08 -12.23 -5.88
C SER A 100 35.83 -12.90 -7.03
N TYR A 101 35.23 -12.89 -8.23
CA TYR A 101 35.68 -13.69 -9.37
C TYR A 101 35.84 -12.87 -10.66
N GLY A 102 35.41 -11.61 -10.67
CA GLY A 102 35.50 -10.75 -11.85
C GLY A 102 36.94 -10.37 -12.19
N THR A 103 37.20 -10.22 -13.48
CA THR A 103 38.46 -9.67 -14.00
C THR A 103 38.25 -8.21 -14.38
N LEU A 104 38.21 -7.35 -13.37
CA LEU A 104 37.97 -5.92 -13.49
C LEU A 104 39.22 -5.12 -13.12
N ASP A 105 39.40 -3.94 -13.72
CA ASP A 105 40.47 -3.04 -13.32
C ASP A 105 40.17 -2.41 -11.94
N ARG A 106 41.20 -1.87 -11.29
CA ARG A 106 41.08 -1.34 -9.93
C ARG A 106 40.02 -0.25 -9.80
N PHE A 107 39.83 0.59 -10.83
CA PHE A 107 38.81 1.63 -10.79
C PHE A 107 37.41 1.01 -10.79
N ALA A 108 37.14 0.07 -11.69
CA ALA A 108 35.86 -0.63 -11.74
C ALA A 108 35.57 -1.41 -10.46
N LEU A 109 36.58 -1.99 -9.79
CA LEU A 109 36.39 -2.66 -8.49
C LEU A 109 35.95 -1.70 -7.37
N VAL A 110 36.48 -0.47 -7.34
CA VAL A 110 36.07 0.54 -6.36
C VAL A 110 34.64 1.00 -6.64
N ALA A 111 34.33 1.35 -7.89
CA ALA A 111 32.96 1.72 -8.28
C ALA A 111 31.95 0.60 -7.98
N LEU A 112 32.35 -0.66 -8.16
CA LEU A 112 31.51 -1.82 -7.86
C LEU A 112 31.28 -2.01 -6.34
N GLN A 113 32.27 -1.67 -5.50
CA GLN A 113 32.13 -1.66 -4.05
C GLN A 113 31.18 -0.54 -3.58
N ASP A 114 31.28 0.64 -4.20
CA ASP A 114 30.36 1.76 -3.93
C ASP A 114 28.92 1.38 -4.34
N CYS A 115 28.75 0.73 -5.49
CA CYS A 115 27.47 0.17 -5.91
C CYS A 115 26.92 -0.85 -4.91
N LEU A 116 27.76 -1.70 -4.30
CA LEU A 116 27.28 -2.65 -3.30
C LEU A 116 26.63 -1.94 -2.11
N GLU A 117 27.25 -0.87 -1.61
CA GLU A 117 26.73 -0.09 -0.49
C GLU A 117 25.39 0.58 -0.87
N LEU A 118 25.31 1.18 -2.06
CA LEU A 118 24.08 1.78 -2.58
C LEU A 118 22.93 0.77 -2.69
N TYR A 119 23.20 -0.42 -3.22
CA TYR A 119 22.18 -1.45 -3.37
C TYR A 119 21.75 -2.07 -2.02
N GLU A 120 22.68 -2.25 -1.07
CA GLU A 120 22.34 -2.73 0.28
C GLU A 120 21.46 -1.71 1.03
N ASP A 121 21.70 -0.41 0.88
CA ASP A 121 20.80 0.64 1.40
C ASP A 121 19.44 0.66 0.67
N ALA A 122 19.45 0.45 -0.66
CA ALA A 122 18.23 0.36 -1.46
C ALA A 122 17.30 -0.77 -1.00
N LEU A 123 17.82 -1.91 -0.55
CA LEU A 123 17.00 -3.02 -0.01
C LEU A 123 16.22 -2.60 1.24
N VAL A 124 16.87 -1.92 2.19
CA VAL A 124 16.19 -1.45 3.40
C VAL A 124 15.18 -0.36 3.04
N THR A 125 15.58 0.55 2.17
CA THR A 125 14.78 1.69 1.73
C THR A 125 13.52 1.28 0.98
N ILE A 126 13.58 0.27 0.09
CA ILE A 126 12.38 -0.19 -0.63
C ILE A 126 11.39 -0.88 0.31
N VAL A 127 11.86 -1.63 1.31
CA VAL A 127 11.00 -2.27 2.32
C VAL A 127 10.28 -1.22 3.17
N ASP A 128 10.99 -0.16 3.60
CA ASP A 128 10.38 0.99 4.25
C ASP A 128 9.34 1.68 3.34
N GLY A 129 9.64 1.81 2.04
CA GLY A 129 8.74 2.35 1.04
C GLY A 129 7.45 1.56 0.92
N VAL A 130 7.54 0.22 0.90
CA VAL A 130 6.37 -0.68 0.91
C VAL A 130 5.55 -0.49 2.19
N ALA A 131 6.20 -0.44 3.37
CA ALA A 131 5.50 -0.23 4.63
C ALA A 131 4.77 1.13 4.68
N ALA A 132 5.41 2.20 4.20
CA ALA A 132 4.79 3.51 4.06
C ALA A 132 3.62 3.49 3.08
N PHE A 133 3.76 2.78 1.96
CA PHE A 133 2.71 2.65 0.96
C PHE A 133 1.47 1.93 1.51
N LEU A 134 1.67 0.81 2.21
CA LEU A 134 0.59 0.02 2.83
C LEU A 134 -0.16 0.80 3.91
N THR A 135 0.48 1.78 4.54
CA THR A 135 -0.13 2.69 5.52
C THR A 135 -0.65 3.99 4.90
N GLU A 136 -0.75 4.06 3.57
CA GLU A 136 -1.20 5.21 2.79
C GLU A 136 -0.38 6.50 2.96
N HIS A 137 0.84 6.40 3.49
CA HIS A 137 1.81 7.49 3.54
C HIS A 137 2.52 7.65 2.19
N TYR A 138 1.75 7.96 1.14
CA TYR A 138 2.24 8.00 -0.25
C TYR A 138 3.40 8.98 -0.47
N SER A 139 3.48 10.08 0.29
CA SER A 139 4.61 11.00 0.21
C SER A 139 5.91 10.38 0.71
N VAL A 140 5.85 9.59 1.79
CA VAL A 140 7.02 8.88 2.34
C VAL A 140 7.41 7.74 1.41
N ALA A 141 6.43 6.96 0.93
CA ALA A 141 6.67 5.91 -0.05
C ALA A 141 7.33 6.47 -1.32
N ASN A 142 6.88 7.63 -1.80
CA ASN A 142 7.45 8.30 -2.96
C ASN A 142 8.93 8.65 -2.75
N VAL A 143 9.27 9.30 -1.64
CA VAL A 143 10.67 9.63 -1.31
C VAL A 143 11.54 8.38 -1.23
N LYS A 144 11.04 7.31 -0.59
CA LYS A 144 11.77 6.04 -0.45
C LYS A 144 12.02 5.37 -1.80
N VAL A 145 10.99 5.24 -2.65
CA VAL A 145 11.15 4.63 -3.97
C VAL A 145 12.01 5.50 -4.90
N SER A 146 11.94 6.83 -4.79
CA SER A 146 12.84 7.73 -5.54
C SER A 146 14.29 7.56 -5.13
N ALA A 147 14.59 7.36 -3.84
CA ALA A 147 15.95 7.07 -3.38
C ALA A 147 16.48 5.73 -3.94
N VAL A 148 15.63 4.71 -4.05
CA VAL A 148 15.97 3.43 -4.69
C VAL A 148 16.27 3.61 -6.19
N MET A 149 15.48 4.41 -6.88
CA MET A 149 15.72 4.78 -8.28
C MET A 149 17.05 5.53 -8.44
N GLU A 150 17.36 6.45 -7.52
CA GLU A 150 18.60 7.23 -7.52
C GLU A 150 19.84 6.38 -7.21
N ALA A 151 19.70 5.34 -6.38
CA ALA A 151 20.79 4.40 -6.10
C ALA A 151 21.27 3.71 -7.39
N SER A 152 20.35 3.35 -8.29
CA SER A 152 20.72 2.69 -9.56
C SER A 152 21.37 3.65 -10.54
N THR A 153 20.91 4.90 -10.62
CA THR A 153 21.55 5.92 -11.48
C THR A 153 22.92 6.32 -10.94
N THR A 154 23.05 6.50 -9.62
CA THR A 154 24.32 6.84 -8.97
C THR A 154 25.34 5.73 -9.17
N CYS A 155 24.92 4.46 -9.05
CA CYS A 155 25.79 3.33 -9.35
C CYS A 155 26.28 3.35 -10.81
N GLU A 156 25.39 3.59 -11.77
CA GLU A 156 25.78 3.66 -13.19
C GLU A 156 26.73 4.82 -13.48
N GLU A 157 26.46 5.99 -12.91
CA GLU A 157 27.30 7.19 -13.05
C GLU A 157 28.70 6.99 -12.46
N GLY A 158 28.84 6.22 -11.37
CA GLY A 158 30.13 5.92 -10.74
C GLY A 158 31.16 5.23 -11.66
N PHE A 159 30.70 4.52 -12.70
CA PHE A 159 31.60 3.93 -13.70
C PHE A 159 32.04 4.92 -14.79
N SER A 160 31.31 6.03 -14.96
CA SER A 160 31.52 6.99 -16.04
C SER A 160 32.64 8.00 -15.78
N ASP A 161 33.13 8.09 -14.54
CA ASP A 161 34.20 9.02 -14.15
C ASP A 161 35.56 8.72 -14.82
N LYS A 162 35.74 7.50 -15.34
CA LYS A 162 36.94 7.09 -16.08
C LYS A 162 36.61 6.70 -17.51
N THR A 163 37.17 7.44 -18.47
CA THR A 163 37.02 7.15 -19.90
C THR A 163 37.47 5.73 -20.24
N GLY A 164 36.61 4.99 -20.96
CA GLY A 164 36.87 3.62 -21.40
C GLY A 164 36.49 2.54 -20.40
N VAL A 165 35.97 2.91 -19.22
CA VAL A 165 35.31 1.97 -18.30
C VAL A 165 33.81 1.96 -18.62
N VAL A 166 33.24 0.75 -18.69
CA VAL A 166 31.81 0.52 -18.88
C VAL A 166 31.30 -0.20 -17.65
N SER A 167 30.14 0.21 -17.14
CA SER A 167 29.49 -0.44 -16.02
C SER A 167 29.18 -1.90 -16.36
N PRO A 168 29.61 -2.87 -15.54
CA PRO A 168 29.20 -4.26 -15.69
C PRO A 168 27.75 -4.49 -15.21
N LEU A 169 27.05 -3.44 -14.78
CA LEU A 169 25.70 -3.47 -14.20
C LEU A 169 24.69 -2.62 -15.00
N THR A 170 25.01 -2.19 -16.22
CA THR A 170 24.17 -1.27 -16.99
C THR A 170 22.73 -1.77 -17.15
N GLU A 171 22.54 -3.07 -17.39
CA GLU A 171 21.20 -3.65 -17.55
C GLU A 171 20.46 -3.70 -16.21
N GLU A 172 21.13 -4.15 -15.15
CA GLU A 172 20.60 -4.20 -13.80
C GLU A 172 20.18 -2.82 -13.29
N ASN A 173 21.05 -1.82 -13.47
CA ASN A 173 20.79 -0.43 -13.07
C ASN A 173 19.61 0.17 -13.84
N HIS A 174 19.52 -0.10 -15.15
CA HIS A 174 18.40 0.32 -15.98
C HIS A 174 17.08 -0.35 -15.54
N ASN A 175 17.12 -1.64 -15.23
CA ASN A 175 15.95 -2.37 -14.78
C ASN A 175 15.44 -1.85 -13.42
N LEU A 176 16.32 -1.66 -12.43
CA LEU A 176 15.93 -1.09 -11.14
C LEU A 176 15.35 0.33 -11.30
N PHE A 177 15.92 1.14 -12.18
CA PHE A 177 15.40 2.46 -12.50
C PHE A 177 13.97 2.40 -13.04
N GLN A 178 13.74 1.59 -14.09
CA GLN A 178 12.43 1.49 -14.73
C GLN A 178 11.37 0.88 -13.79
N LEU A 179 11.73 -0.13 -12.99
CA LEU A 179 10.83 -0.73 -12.00
C LEU A 179 10.43 0.28 -10.92
N SER A 180 11.39 1.10 -10.46
CA SER A 180 11.12 2.18 -9.50
C SER A 180 10.24 3.27 -10.12
N ASP A 181 10.45 3.65 -11.38
CA ASP A 181 9.63 4.64 -12.10
C ASP A 181 8.18 4.18 -12.27
N ILE A 182 7.96 2.88 -12.53
CA ILE A 182 6.63 2.24 -12.52
C ILE A 182 5.94 2.44 -11.17
N ALA A 183 6.61 2.07 -10.07
CA ALA A 183 6.05 2.23 -8.74
C ALA A 183 5.77 3.71 -8.41
N LEU A 184 6.68 4.63 -8.74
CA LEU A 184 6.53 6.06 -8.50
C LEU A 184 5.33 6.67 -9.24
N CYS A 185 5.16 6.35 -10.52
CA CYS A 185 4.00 6.82 -11.27
C CYS A 185 2.69 6.41 -10.59
N ILE A 186 2.59 5.14 -10.19
CA ILE A 186 1.38 4.61 -9.55
C ILE A 186 1.15 5.28 -8.18
N ILE A 187 2.22 5.45 -7.38
CA ILE A 187 2.18 6.18 -6.11
C ILE A 187 1.68 7.62 -6.31
N HIS A 188 2.15 8.32 -7.36
CA HIS A 188 1.68 9.66 -7.69
C HIS A 188 0.19 9.68 -8.05
N MET A 189 -0.28 8.74 -8.87
CA MET A 189 -1.69 8.62 -9.23
C MET A 189 -2.57 8.44 -7.98
N LEU A 190 -2.13 7.59 -7.05
CA LEU A 190 -2.82 7.33 -5.78
C LEU A 190 -2.79 8.55 -4.85
N SER A 191 -1.63 9.20 -4.73
CA SER A 191 -1.47 10.43 -3.95
C SER A 191 -2.42 11.53 -4.43
N LEU A 192 -2.48 11.79 -5.74
CA LEU A 192 -3.40 12.77 -6.33
C LEU A 192 -4.86 12.40 -6.08
N ALA A 193 -5.23 11.13 -6.22
CA ALA A 193 -6.59 10.67 -5.95
C ALA A 193 -6.98 10.89 -4.48
N THR A 194 -6.08 10.60 -3.53
CA THR A 194 -6.35 10.85 -2.10
C THR A 194 -6.39 12.33 -1.78
N TRP A 195 -5.52 13.14 -2.38
CA TRP A 195 -5.53 14.60 -2.21
C TRP A 195 -6.84 15.21 -2.74
N LEU A 196 -7.33 14.77 -3.90
CA LEU A 196 -8.61 15.22 -4.46
C LEU A 196 -9.79 14.82 -3.58
N LYS A 197 -9.78 13.62 -3.01
CA LYS A 197 -10.79 13.19 -2.01
C LYS A 197 -10.73 14.08 -0.76
N ARG A 198 -9.53 14.30 -0.20
CA ARG A 198 -9.31 15.19 0.96
C ARG A 198 -9.74 16.63 0.66
N ARG A 199 -9.46 17.16 -0.54
CA ARG A 199 -9.87 18.51 -0.95
C ARG A 199 -11.37 18.65 -1.10
N LYS A 200 -12.05 17.64 -1.66
CA LYS A 200 -13.52 17.60 -1.71
C LYS A 200 -14.09 17.55 -0.28
N PHE A 201 -13.54 16.70 0.59
CA PHE A 201 -13.93 16.64 2.00
C PHE A 201 -13.69 17.96 2.72
N TYR A 202 -12.54 18.61 2.51
CA TYR A 202 -12.23 19.92 3.08
C TYR A 202 -13.18 21.02 2.60
N LYS A 203 -13.55 21.03 1.31
CA LYS A 203 -14.58 21.94 0.81
C LYS A 203 -15.93 21.68 1.46
N LEU A 204 -16.31 20.41 1.65
CA LEU A 204 -17.54 20.05 2.37
C LEU A 204 -17.48 20.41 3.85
N ALA A 205 -16.34 20.23 4.52
CA ALA A 205 -16.13 20.60 5.92
C ALA A 205 -16.10 22.12 6.14
N LYS A 206 -15.57 22.89 5.18
CA LYS A 206 -15.65 24.37 5.17
C LYS A 206 -17.08 24.88 5.02
N VAL A 207 -17.93 24.17 4.27
CA VAL A 207 -19.38 24.46 4.22
C VAL A 207 -20.04 24.21 5.59
N TRP A 208 -19.37 23.48 6.49
CA TRP A 208 -19.83 23.12 7.83
C TRP A 208 -19.05 23.85 8.96
N ASP A 209 -18.41 25.00 8.67
CA ASP A 209 -17.74 25.89 9.66
C ASP A 209 -16.79 25.19 10.67
N LEU A 210 -16.06 24.16 10.23
CA LEU A 210 -14.98 23.58 11.04
C LEU A 210 -13.65 24.25 10.68
N ALA A 211 -13.25 25.23 11.51
CA ALA A 211 -11.97 25.92 11.41
C ALA A 211 -10.78 24.97 11.63
N LEU A 212 -9.76 25.11 10.78
CA LEU A 212 -8.51 24.36 10.74
C LEU A 212 -7.60 24.66 11.95
N VAL A 213 -6.90 23.63 12.44
CA VAL A 213 -5.66 23.75 13.23
C VAL A 213 -4.63 22.81 12.59
N ASP A 214 -3.36 23.23 12.58
CA ASP A 214 -2.32 22.82 11.63
C ASP A 214 -1.40 21.67 12.11
N ASP A 215 -1.89 20.80 12.99
CA ASP A 215 -1.11 19.67 13.53
C ASP A 215 -1.76 18.30 13.20
N ASP A 216 -0.97 17.35 12.71
CA ASP A 216 -1.46 16.05 12.21
C ASP A 216 -2.07 15.17 13.31
N SER A 217 -1.63 15.34 14.57
CA SER A 217 -2.20 14.66 15.74
C SER A 217 -3.63 15.16 16.07
N GLU A 218 -3.84 16.49 15.98
CA GLU A 218 -5.13 17.12 16.25
C GLU A 218 -6.14 16.87 15.12
N ARG A 219 -5.67 16.68 13.88
CA ARG A 219 -6.51 16.28 12.73
C ARG A 219 -7.10 14.88 12.91
N ILE A 220 -6.30 13.91 13.33
CA ILE A 220 -6.76 12.55 13.63
C ILE A 220 -7.76 12.58 14.78
N PHE A 221 -7.49 13.36 15.83
CA PHE A 221 -8.41 13.54 16.95
C PHE A 221 -9.76 14.14 16.52
N LYS A 222 -9.77 15.21 15.72
CA LYS A 222 -11.00 15.85 15.22
C LYS A 222 -11.77 14.94 14.27
N PHE A 223 -11.08 14.18 13.43
CA PHE A 223 -11.70 13.21 12.51
C PHE A 223 -12.37 12.05 13.28
N ASN A 224 -11.67 11.47 14.26
CA ASN A 224 -12.23 10.42 15.12
C ASN A 224 -13.40 10.95 15.98
N CYS A 225 -13.30 12.20 16.46
CA CYS A 225 -14.40 12.88 17.14
C CYS A 225 -15.63 13.04 16.23
N LEU A 226 -15.47 13.43 14.95
CA LEU A 226 -16.57 13.57 14.00
C LEU A 226 -17.23 12.21 13.68
N ILE A 227 -16.44 11.16 13.51
CA ILE A 227 -16.94 9.79 13.33
C ILE A 227 -17.73 9.34 14.58
N CYS A 228 -17.22 9.63 15.77
CA CYS A 228 -17.88 9.26 17.02
C CYS A 228 -19.21 10.04 17.21
N GLN A 229 -19.22 11.35 16.91
CA GLN A 229 -20.42 12.17 16.94
C GLN A 229 -21.50 11.68 15.95
N THR A 230 -21.12 11.35 14.72
CA THR A 230 -22.08 10.85 13.71
C THR A 230 -22.62 9.46 14.06
N SER A 231 -21.81 8.58 14.66
CA SER A 231 -22.25 7.28 15.17
C SER A 231 -23.22 7.42 16.35
N LEU A 232 -22.93 8.31 17.30
CA LEU A 232 -23.80 8.59 18.44
C LEU A 232 -25.13 9.24 18.01
N LEU A 233 -25.09 10.22 17.09
CA LEU A 233 -26.29 10.87 16.56
C LEU A 233 -27.20 9.86 15.86
N LYS A 234 -26.63 8.93 15.08
CA LYS A 234 -27.40 7.83 14.48
C LYS A 234 -28.03 6.94 15.55
N ASN A 235 -27.28 6.55 16.57
CA ASN A 235 -27.80 5.70 17.65
C ASN A 235 -28.91 6.40 18.46
N VAL A 236 -28.74 7.68 18.80
CA VAL A 236 -29.73 8.49 19.52
C VAL A 236 -31.00 8.69 18.68
N LEU A 237 -30.87 8.99 17.37
CA LEU A 237 -32.03 9.06 16.48
C LEU A 237 -32.77 7.72 16.39
N ASN A 238 -32.03 6.61 16.28
CA ASN A 238 -32.62 5.27 16.16
C ASN A 238 -33.35 4.86 17.44
N ILE A 239 -32.80 5.20 18.61
CA ILE A 239 -33.45 5.01 19.92
C ILE A 239 -34.74 5.87 20.00
N HIS A 240 -34.71 7.13 19.55
CA HIS A 240 -35.89 8.01 19.59
C HIS A 240 -37.01 7.58 18.63
N VAL A 241 -36.67 7.06 17.44
CA VAL A 241 -37.66 6.52 16.50
C VAL A 241 -38.35 5.28 17.06
N LEU A 242 -37.64 4.46 17.83
CA LEU A 242 -38.20 3.23 18.43
C LEU A 242 -38.99 3.49 19.72
N ALA A 243 -38.66 4.54 20.49
CA ALA A 243 -39.23 4.73 21.83
C ALA A 243 -40.48 5.62 21.88
N GLY A 244 -40.68 6.59 20.98
CA GLY A 244 -41.87 7.46 20.99
C GLY A 244 -42.12 8.24 22.30
N VAL A 245 -41.11 8.37 23.19
CA VAL A 245 -41.25 9.01 24.51
C VAL A 245 -40.72 10.45 24.50
N SER A 246 -41.46 11.37 25.11
CA SER A 246 -40.99 12.71 25.48
C SER A 246 -40.32 12.64 26.85
N LEU A 247 -39.00 12.86 26.91
CA LEU A 247 -38.24 12.99 28.15
C LEU A 247 -37.40 14.26 28.15
N LYS A 248 -37.36 14.91 29.33
CA LYS A 248 -36.45 16.02 29.63
C LYS A 248 -35.05 15.47 29.83
N GLN A 249 -34.14 15.85 28.92
CA GLN A 249 -32.68 15.81 29.01
C GLN A 249 -32.05 14.41 29.25
N GLU A 250 -31.75 13.71 28.15
CA GLU A 250 -30.90 12.52 28.15
C GLU A 250 -29.42 12.87 27.90
N ARG A 251 -28.51 12.18 28.60
CA ARG A 251 -27.06 12.25 28.42
C ARG A 251 -26.57 10.90 27.91
N ALA A 252 -26.20 10.82 26.64
CA ALA A 252 -25.62 9.61 26.04
C ALA A 252 -24.09 9.74 25.97
N LYS A 253 -23.38 8.66 26.32
CA LYS A 253 -21.91 8.55 26.18
C LYS A 253 -21.57 7.33 25.31
N ASP A 254 -20.69 7.50 24.35
CA ASP A 254 -20.07 6.41 23.58
C ASP A 254 -18.55 6.54 23.69
N GLN A 255 -17.90 5.42 23.98
CA GLN A 255 -16.47 5.33 24.21
C GLN A 255 -15.88 4.33 23.22
N LYS A 256 -15.06 4.82 22.29
CA LYS A 256 -14.42 3.99 21.26
C LYS A 256 -12.91 4.07 21.37
N THR A 257 -12.29 2.89 21.40
CA THR A 257 -10.83 2.72 21.37
C THR A 257 -10.41 2.42 19.93
N TYR A 258 -9.51 3.23 19.38
CA TYR A 258 -8.94 3.01 18.05
C TYR A 258 -7.53 2.44 18.22
N LEU A 259 -7.19 1.36 17.49
CA LEU A 259 -5.88 0.71 17.60
C LEU A 259 -4.81 1.53 16.87
N GLY A 260 -3.83 2.02 17.65
CA GLY A 260 -2.69 2.80 17.20
C GLY A 260 -2.51 4.03 18.10
N GLU A 261 -1.71 3.87 19.16
CA GLU A 261 -1.39 4.84 20.22
C GLU A 261 -2.51 5.19 21.22
N SER A 262 -2.11 5.33 22.49
CA SER A 262 -2.90 5.22 23.73
C SER A 262 -3.90 6.37 24.00
N THR A 263 -4.67 6.77 22.99
CA THR A 263 -5.60 7.91 23.07
C THR A 263 -7.05 7.43 23.06
N THR A 264 -7.73 7.53 24.20
CA THR A 264 -9.15 7.18 24.30
C THR A 264 -10.00 8.44 24.07
N VAL A 265 -10.86 8.42 23.04
CA VAL A 265 -11.75 9.55 22.73
C VAL A 265 -13.13 9.25 23.29
N THR A 266 -13.61 10.12 24.19
CA THR A 266 -14.96 10.00 24.77
C THR A 266 -15.84 11.12 24.23
N CYS A 267 -17.02 10.76 23.72
CA CYS A 267 -18.00 11.73 23.22
C CYS A 267 -19.23 11.77 24.12
N GLU A 268 -19.58 12.99 24.56
CA GLU A 268 -20.82 13.24 25.30
C GLU A 268 -21.77 14.08 24.44
N LEU A 269 -23.00 13.61 24.31
CA LEU A 269 -24.08 14.36 23.67
C LEU A 269 -25.10 14.80 24.72
N LYS A 270 -25.37 16.10 24.74
CA LYS A 270 -26.45 16.70 25.52
C LYS A 270 -27.47 17.28 24.54
N ALA A 271 -28.64 16.66 24.50
CA ALA A 271 -29.77 17.07 23.67
C ALA A 271 -30.81 17.82 24.52
N GLU A 272 -31.31 18.94 24.01
CA GLU A 272 -32.46 19.64 24.58
C GLU A 272 -33.62 19.59 23.59
N THR A 273 -34.75 19.06 24.03
CA THR A 273 -35.96 18.88 23.23
C THR A 273 -37.02 19.88 23.69
N GLN A 274 -37.46 20.76 22.77
CA GLN A 274 -38.66 21.55 22.95
C GLN A 274 -39.62 21.22 21.80
N SER A 275 -40.69 20.48 22.13
CA SER A 275 -41.81 20.09 21.25
C SER A 275 -41.42 19.38 19.96
N PHE A 276 -41.44 18.03 19.94
CA PHE A 276 -41.28 17.09 18.80
C PHE A 276 -40.22 17.37 17.72
N THR A 277 -39.41 18.41 17.89
CA THR A 277 -38.34 18.86 17.01
C THR A 277 -37.10 19.07 17.87
N LEU A 278 -36.04 18.33 17.54
CA LEU A 278 -34.73 18.51 18.16
C LEU A 278 -34.20 19.88 17.70
N THR A 279 -34.28 20.89 18.56
CA THR A 279 -33.94 22.27 18.20
C THR A 279 -32.48 22.61 18.47
N GLN A 280 -31.83 21.96 19.43
CA GLN A 280 -30.39 22.10 19.67
C GLN A 280 -29.74 20.86 20.31
N SER A 281 -28.64 20.40 19.72
CA SER A 281 -27.74 19.40 20.31
C SER A 281 -26.33 19.99 20.41
N LYS A 282 -25.73 19.92 21.61
CA LYS A 282 -24.30 20.24 21.80
C LYS A 282 -23.53 18.96 22.08
N ALA A 283 -22.60 18.62 21.21
CA ALA A 283 -21.68 17.51 21.38
C ALA A 283 -20.32 18.02 21.87
N LYS A 284 -19.73 17.33 22.85
CA LYS A 284 -18.38 17.64 23.34
C LYS A 284 -17.51 16.39 23.25
N CYS A 285 -16.38 16.49 22.56
CA CYS A 285 -15.36 15.45 22.50
C CYS A 285 -14.24 15.79 23.48
N VAL A 286 -13.81 14.81 24.27
CA VAL A 286 -12.69 14.96 25.21
C VAL A 286 -11.69 13.84 24.93
N ALA A 287 -10.42 14.22 24.73
CA ALA A 287 -9.30 13.28 24.70
C ALA A 287 -8.94 12.90 26.14
N HIS A 288 -8.77 11.61 26.40
CA HIS A 288 -8.13 11.13 27.62
C HIS A 288 -6.83 10.44 27.25
N GLU A 289 -5.70 10.99 27.72
CA GLU A 289 -4.43 10.27 27.71
C GLU A 289 -4.48 9.17 28.78
N SER A 290 -4.33 7.91 28.35
CA SER A 290 -4.07 6.82 29.28
C SER A 290 -2.64 6.98 29.80
N LYS A 291 -2.47 7.51 31.02
CA LYS A 291 -1.24 7.28 31.77
C LYS A 291 -1.27 5.82 32.23
N GLU A 292 -0.77 4.93 31.37
CA GLU A 292 -0.39 3.58 31.77
C GLU A 292 0.76 3.73 32.78
N HIS A 293 0.40 3.76 34.06
CA HIS A 293 1.36 3.71 35.14
C HIS A 293 1.96 2.31 35.11
N ARG A 294 3.09 2.17 34.42
CA ARG A 294 3.96 0.99 34.48
C ARG A 294 4.34 0.80 35.96
N ARG A 295 3.64 -0.10 36.64
CA ARG A 295 4.08 -0.74 37.89
C ARG A 295 4.50 -2.15 37.56
#